data_AF-A0A1F8LM82-F1
#
_entry.id   AF-A0A1F8LM82-F1
#
_cell.length_a   1.000
_cell.length_b   1.000
_cell.length_c   1.000
_cell.angle_alpha   90.00
_cell.angle_beta   90.00
_cell.angle_gamma   90.00
#
_symmetry.space_group_name_H-M   'P 1'
#
loop_
_entity.id
_entity.type
_entity.pdbx_description
1 polymer ?
#
loop_
_entity_poly.entity_id
_entity_poly.type
_entity_poly.pdbx_seq_one_letter_code
_entity_poly.pdbx_strand_id
1 'polypeptide(L)' 'MSRLLNGVIGAGVGLLVAAIILPIALTTMADANMTGVDATVSIVVTILMPILCAVGVALRFLPEDTF' A
#
# COMPACT_ATOMS: atom_id res chain seq x y z
N MET A 1 1.14 17.45 25.00
CA MET A 1 -0.16 16.81 24.68
C MET A 1 -0.43 16.71 23.17
N SER A 2 -0.16 17.75 22.37
CA SER A 2 -0.61 17.83 20.97
C SER A 2 0.15 16.96 19.94
N ARG A 3 1.42 16.62 20.19
CA ARG A 3 2.27 15.91 19.21
C ARG A 3 1.91 14.43 19.05
N LEU A 4 1.69 13.74 20.16
CA LEU A 4 1.27 12.32 20.17
C LEU A 4 -0.14 12.17 19.57
N LEU A 5 -1.06 13.06 19.91
CA LEU A 5 -2.42 13.05 19.38
C LEU A 5 -2.42 13.25 17.85
N ASN A 6 -1.68 14.23 17.34
CA ASN A 6 -1.56 14.46 15.90
C ASN A 6 -0.89 13.30 15.16
N GLY A 7 0.10 12.64 15.78
CA GLY A 7 0.73 11.44 15.22
C GLY A 7 -0.25 10.27 15.09
N VAL A 8 -1.01 9.98 16.14
CA VAL A 8 -2.02 8.91 16.16
C VAL A 8 -3.16 9.20 15.18
N ILE A 9 -3.62 10.46 15.11
CA ILE A 9 -4.68 10.87 14.18
C ILE A 9 -4.18 10.75 12.72
N GLY A 10 -2.97 11.22 12.42
CA GLY A 10 -2.39 11.10 11.08
C GLY A 10 -2.18 9.65 10.65
N ALA A 11 -1.69 8.81 11.56
CA ALA A 11 -1.55 7.36 11.37
C ALA A 11 -2.90 6.68 11.14
N GLY A 12 -3.92 6.99 11.95
CA GLY A 12 -5.26 6.43 11.84
C GLY A 12 -5.97 6.81 10.55
N VAL A 13 -5.91 8.08 10.16
CA VAL A 13 -6.47 8.55 8.87
C VAL A 13 -5.72 7.90 7.70
N GLY A 14 -4.39 7.81 7.76
CA GLY A 14 -3.60 7.15 6.72
C GLY A 14 -3.94 5.67 6.54
N LEU A 15 -4.11 4.92 7.64
CA LEU A 15 -4.54 3.52 7.61
C LEU A 15 -5.95 3.35 7.05
N LEU A 16 -6.88 4.22 7.46
CA LEU A 16 -8.26 4.19 6.97
C LEU A 16 -8.31 4.38 5.45
N VAL A 17 -7.58 5.37 4.94
CA VAL A 17 -7.51 5.64 3.50
C VAL A 17 -6.84 4.49 2.76
N ALA A 18 -5.72 3.97 3.28
CA ALA A 18 -5.04 2.81 2.70
C ALA A 18 -5.95 1.57 2.66
N ALA A 19 -6.70 1.31 3.72
CA ALA A 19 -7.62 0.16 3.82
C ALA A 19 -8.76 0.22 2.80
N ILE A 20 -9.17 1.41 2.35
CA ILE A 20 -10.21 1.59 1.33
C ILE A 20 -9.60 1.54 -0.08
N ILE A 21 -8.49 2.25 -0.31
CA ILE A 21 -7.91 2.40 -1.64
C ILE A 21 -7.19 1.12 -2.11
N LEU A 22 -6.47 0.44 -1.21
CA LEU A 22 -5.71 -0.78 -1.55
C LEU A 22 -6.57 -1.88 -2.21
N PRO A 23 -7.71 -2.30 -1.63
CA PRO A 23 -8.53 -3.34 -2.24
C PRO A 23 -9.11 -2.89 -3.59
N ILE A 24 -9.49 -1.62 -3.75
CA ILE A 24 -10.02 -1.09 -5.02
C ILE A 24 -8.92 -1.09 -6.10
N ALA A 25 -7.71 -0.68 -5.73
CA ALA A 25 -6.56 -0.70 -6.63
C ALA A 25 -6.24 -2.15 -7.06
N LEU A 26 -6.24 -3.08 -6.10
CA LEU A 26 -6.01 -4.50 -6.35
C LEU A 26 -7.02 -5.12 -7.32
N THR A 27 -8.32 -4.88 -7.13
CA THR A 27 -9.35 -5.40 -8.04
C THR A 27 -9.21 -4.78 -9.43
N THR A 28 -8.95 -3.48 -9.49
CA THR A 28 -8.76 -2.77 -10.77
C THR A 28 -7.53 -3.29 -11.53
N MET A 29 -6.44 -3.61 -10.84
CA MET A 29 -5.23 -4.16 -11.45
C MET A 29 -5.40 -5.63 -11.86
N ALA A 30 -6.19 -6.41 -11.11
CA ALA A 30 -6.52 -7.79 -11.46
C ALA A 30 -7.42 -7.87 -12.70
N ASP A 31 -8.35 -6.93 -12.84
CA ASP A 31 -9.29 -6.86 -13.98
C ASP A 31 -8.74 -6.07 -15.18
N ALA A 32 -7.56 -5.44 -15.04
CA ALA A 32 -6.96 -4.66 -16.09
C ALA A 32 -6.50 -5.55 -17.25
N ASN A 33 -6.96 -5.23 -18.47
CA ASN A 33 -6.55 -5.95 -19.66
C ASN A 33 -5.07 -5.66 -20.00
N MET A 34 -4.20 -6.66 -19.82
CA MET A 34 -2.76 -6.59 -20.13
C MET A 34 -2.40 -7.18 -21.51
N THR A 35 -3.36 -7.22 -22.44
CA THR A 35 -3.12 -7.75 -23.79
C THR A 35 -2.00 -6.98 -24.50
N GLY A 36 -1.00 -7.71 -25.02
CA GLY A 36 0.15 -7.12 -25.73
C GLY A 36 1.25 -6.56 -24.82
N VAL A 37 1.11 -6.69 -23.50
CA VAL A 37 2.15 -6.34 -22.52
C VAL A 37 3.07 -7.55 -22.28
N ASP A 38 4.37 -7.30 -22.13
CA ASP A 38 5.34 -8.34 -21.78
C ASP A 38 4.96 -9.04 -20.46
N ALA A 39 5.10 -10.36 -20.42
CA ALA A 39 4.71 -11.17 -19.27
C ALA A 39 5.42 -10.73 -17.97
N THR A 40 6.67 -10.28 -18.08
CA THR A 40 7.46 -9.80 -16.94
C THR A 40 6.85 -8.52 -16.37
N VAL A 41 6.47 -7.59 -17.24
CA VAL A 41 5.87 -6.31 -16.83
C VAL A 41 4.51 -6.54 -16.18
N SER A 42 3.71 -7.46 -16.74
CA SER A 42 2.43 -7.86 -16.16
C SER A 42 2.60 -8.38 -14.72
N ILE A 43 3.58 -9.27 -14.48
CA ILE A 43 3.87 -9.80 -13.14
C ILE A 43 4.32 -8.71 -12.17
N VAL A 44 5.20 -7.81 -12.61
CA VAL A 44 5.70 -6.71 -11.76
C VAL A 44 4.56 -5.80 -11.31
N VAL A 45 3.67 -5.44 -12.23
CA VAL A 45 2.59 -4.51 -11.97
C VAL A 45 1.48 -5.17 -11.16
N THR A 46 1.05 -6.38 -11.53
CA THR A 46 -0.11 -7.03 -10.89
C THR A 46 0.21 -7.70 -9.56
N ILE A 47 1.45 -8.14 -9.33
CA ILE A 47 1.83 -8.92 -8.15
C ILE A 47 2.85 -8.18 -7.28
N LEU A 48 3.97 -7.74 -7.85
CA LEU A 48 5.04 -7.14 -7.03
C LEU A 48 4.65 -5.77 -6.46
N MET A 49 3.96 -4.93 -7.24
CA MET A 49 3.57 -3.60 -6.79
C MET A 49 2.62 -3.63 -5.58
N PRO A 50 1.57 -4.47 -5.52
CA PRO A 50 0.77 -4.61 -4.31
C PRO A 50 1.54 -5.10 -3.09
N ILE A 51 2.45 -6.06 -3.27
CA ILE A 51 3.30 -6.56 -2.18
C ILE A 51 4.17 -5.43 -1.62
N LEU A 52 4.82 -4.65 -2.49
CA LEU A 52 5.62 -3.49 -2.07
C LEU A 52 4.76 -2.44 -1.35
N CYS A 53 3.52 -2.23 -1.78
CA CYS A 53 2.61 -1.30 -1.11
C CYS A 53 2.25 -1.78 0.30
N ALA A 54 1.93 -3.07 0.47
CA ALA A 54 1.66 -3.66 1.78
C ALA A 54 2.88 -3.58 2.72
N VAL A 55 4.08 -3.85 2.20
CA VAL A 55 5.34 -3.71 2.96
C VAL A 55 5.60 -2.25 3.34
N GLY A 56 5.38 -1.30 2.43
CA GLY A 56 5.54 0.13 2.72
C GLY A 56 4.57 0.63 3.80
N VAL A 57 3.33 0.16 3.77
CA VAL A 57 2.36 0.42 4.84
C VAL A 57 2.84 -0.19 6.16
N ALA A 58 3.29 -1.45 6.16
CA ALA A 58 3.80 -2.11 7.35
C ALA A 58 5.03 -1.40 7.95
N LEU A 59 6.00 -0.99 7.12
CA LEU A 59 7.19 -0.25 7.52
C LEU A 59 6.84 1.11 8.14
N ARG A 60 5.75 1.77 7.70
CA ARG A 60 5.30 3.02 8.31
C ARG A 60 4.82 2.86 9.75
N PHE A 61 4.37 1.67 10.14
CA PHE A 61 3.88 1.36 11.49
C PHE A 61 4.90 0.64 12.37
N LEU A 62 6.05 0.23 11.81
CA LEU A 62 7.15 -0.30 12.60
C LEU A 62 7.84 0.85 13.36
N PRO A 63 8.19 0.65 14.65
CA PRO A 63 8.92 1.64 15.42
C PRO A 63 10.32 1.86 14.81
N GLU A 64 10.71 3.12 14.67
CA GLU A 64 12.03 3.54 14.13
C GLU A 64 13.21 3.06 15.00
N ASP A 65 12.93 2.52 16.19
CA ASP A 65 13.91 2.12 17.21
C ASP A 65 14.59 0.76 16.95
N THR A 66 14.34 0.12 15.80
CA THR A 66 14.74 -1.28 15.57
C THR A 66 16.08 -1.46 14.80
N PHE A 67 16.81 -0.39 14.46
CA PHE A 67 18.17 -0.48 13.88
C PHE A 67 19.08 0.68 14.29
#